data_AF-A0A4Q5LCN4-F1
#
_entry.id   AF-A0A4Q5LCN4-F1
#
_cell.length_a   1.000
_cell.length_b   1.000
_cell.length_c   1.000
_cell.angle_alpha   90.00
_cell.angle_beta   90.00
_cell.angle_gamma   90.00
#
_symmetry.space_group_name_H-M   'P 1'
#
loop_
_entity.id
_entity.type
_entity.pdbx_description
1 polymer ?
#
loop_
_entity_poly.entity_id
_entity_poly.type
_entity_poly.pdbx_seq_one_letter_code
_entity_poly.pdbx_strand_id
1 'polypeptide(L)'
;DRAEPIELAAAIDQRLLQGLSDGWRYDALPPDREAFRLGLGGLNQSAELLHGRGFLELAPEQQDAVLHAVQAGSAPGDIWQTVPAPRFFEEMLAEMTETYYAHPLAQEEIGYVGMADVPGWAKIGLNEKEDREPEER
;
A
#
# COMPACT_ATOMS: atom_id res chain seq x y z
N ASP A 1 13.94 -4.97 -9.25
CA ASP A 1 13.38 -3.61 -9.26
C ASP A 1 13.19 -3.08 -10.66
N ARG A 2 12.09 -2.37 -10.89
CA ARG A 2 11.81 -1.65 -12.13
C ARG A 2 12.76 -0.46 -12.26
N ALA A 3 13.10 -0.09 -13.50
CA ALA A 3 13.90 1.11 -13.78
C ALA A 3 13.17 2.40 -13.38
N GLU A 4 11.85 2.42 -13.54
CA GLU A 4 10.95 3.48 -13.07
C GLU A 4 9.94 2.88 -12.08
N PRO A 5 10.06 3.18 -10.77
CA PRO A 5 9.10 2.70 -9.77
C PRO A 5 7.75 3.41 -9.89
N ILE A 6 6.68 2.72 -9.45
CA ILE A 6 5.35 3.34 -9.32
C ILE A 6 5.34 4.16 -8.03
N GLU A 7 5.06 5.46 -8.14
CA GLU A 7 5.07 6.42 -7.04
C GLU A 7 3.82 6.31 -6.14
N LEU A 8 3.82 5.33 -5.23
CA LEU A 8 2.68 5.07 -4.33
C LEU A 8 2.45 6.20 -3.32
N ALA A 9 3.52 6.70 -2.69
CA ALA A 9 3.41 7.67 -1.61
C ALA A 9 2.77 8.99 -2.07
N ALA A 10 3.11 9.46 -3.27
CA ALA A 10 2.54 10.70 -3.82
C ALA A 10 1.04 10.56 -4.12
N ALA A 11 0.60 9.41 -4.64
CA ALA A 11 -0.81 9.14 -4.91
C ALA A 11 -1.63 9.10 -3.61
N ILE A 12 -1.13 8.43 -2.58
CA ILE A 12 -1.76 8.35 -1.25
C ILE A 12 -1.82 9.74 -0.60
N ASP A 13 -0.71 10.49 -0.60
CA ASP A 13 -0.67 11.85 -0.03
C ASP A 13 -1.67 12.79 -0.72
N GLN A 14 -1.75 12.74 -2.05
CA GLN A 14 -2.71 13.53 -2.81
C GLN A 14 -4.15 13.18 -2.46
N ARG A 15 -4.50 11.89 -2.34
CA ARG A 15 -5.84 11.44 -1.93
C ARG A 15 -6.18 11.96 -0.53
N LEU A 16 -5.26 11.77 0.42
CA LEU A 16 -5.41 12.24 1.80
C LEU A 16 -5.55 13.77 1.87
N LEU A 17 -4.84 14.52 1.03
CA LEU A 17 -4.92 15.98 0.92
C LEU A 17 -6.28 16.43 0.39
N GLN A 18 -6.83 15.73 -0.60
CA GLN A 18 -8.14 16.03 -1.18
C GLN A 18 -9.31 15.58 -0.28
N GLY A 19 -9.05 14.73 0.72
CA GLY A 19 -10.09 14.19 1.60
C GLY A 19 -11.00 13.18 0.89
N LEU A 20 -10.49 12.54 -0.16
CA LEU A 20 -11.18 11.45 -0.84
C LEU A 20 -11.08 10.18 -0.01
N SER A 21 -12.15 9.38 -0.01
CA SER A 21 -12.24 8.07 0.65
C SER A 21 -12.85 7.07 -0.32
N ASP A 22 -12.51 5.81 -0.16
CA ASP A 22 -13.09 4.65 -0.85
C ASP A 22 -14.52 4.31 -0.38
N GLY A 23 -15.04 5.02 0.63
CA GLY A 23 -16.39 4.88 1.14
C GLY A 23 -16.52 3.93 2.34
N TRP A 24 -15.42 3.42 2.88
CA TRP A 24 -15.44 2.67 4.13
C TRP A 24 -14.24 3.05 5.02
N ARG A 25 -14.28 2.60 6.27
CA ARG A 25 -13.20 2.74 7.27
C ARG A 25 -13.54 1.85 8.47
N TYR A 26 -12.55 1.25 9.13
CA TYR A 26 -12.80 0.64 10.45
C TYR A 26 -13.37 1.66 11.44
N ASP A 27 -14.41 1.29 12.18
CA ASP A 27 -15.01 2.13 13.23
C ASP A 27 -13.99 2.50 14.34
N ALA A 28 -13.02 1.62 14.57
CA ALA A 28 -11.95 1.78 15.55
C ALA A 28 -10.84 2.76 15.14
N LEU A 29 -10.81 3.26 13.90
CA LEU A 29 -9.82 4.22 13.43
C LEU A 29 -10.36 5.66 13.48
N PRO A 30 -9.49 6.68 13.48
CA PRO A 30 -9.89 8.05 13.16
C PRO A 30 -9.97 8.25 11.64
N PRO A 31 -10.46 9.41 11.13
CA PRO A 31 -10.45 9.70 9.70
C PRO A 31 -9.05 9.54 9.06
N ASP A 32 -8.99 9.12 7.80
CA ASP A 32 -7.78 8.60 7.16
C ASP A 32 -6.54 9.48 7.33
N ARG A 33 -6.66 10.80 7.15
CA ARG A 33 -5.53 11.71 7.34
C ARG A 33 -4.96 11.65 8.76
N GLU A 34 -5.84 11.57 9.75
CA GLU A 34 -5.43 11.41 11.14
C GLU A 34 -4.87 10.00 11.40
N ALA A 35 -5.48 8.96 10.81
CA ALA A 35 -5.00 7.59 10.94
C ALA A 35 -3.58 7.43 10.38
N PHE A 36 -3.28 7.98 9.21
CA PHE A 36 -1.93 8.00 8.63
C PHE A 36 -0.95 8.82 9.45
N ARG A 37 -1.35 10.01 9.90
CA ARG A 37 -0.47 10.84 10.75
C ARG A 37 -0.10 10.13 12.04
N LEU A 38 -1.08 9.50 12.70
CA LEU A 38 -0.84 8.75 13.94
C LEU A 38 -0.05 7.48 13.65
N GLY A 39 -0.46 6.67 12.67
CA GLY A 39 0.19 5.40 12.36
C GLY A 39 1.64 5.55 11.94
N LEU A 40 1.97 6.51 11.06
CA LEU A 40 3.37 6.81 10.70
C LEU A 40 4.18 7.34 11.90
N GLY A 41 3.56 8.15 12.76
CA GLY A 41 4.16 8.55 14.03
C GLY A 41 4.41 7.37 14.95
N GLY A 42 3.49 6.40 14.99
CA GLY A 42 3.60 5.17 15.76
C GLY A 42 4.73 4.28 15.26
N LEU A 43 4.92 4.16 13.94
CA LEU A 43 6.07 3.45 13.37
C LEU A 43 7.39 4.07 13.84
N ASN A 44 7.50 5.40 13.78
CA ASN A 44 8.70 6.08 14.23
C ASN A 44 8.91 5.93 15.76
N GLN A 45 7.86 6.05 16.55
CA GLN A 45 7.93 5.84 18.00
C GLN A 45 8.35 4.41 18.36
N SER A 46 7.81 3.40 17.68
CA SER A 46 8.21 2.01 17.89
C SER A 46 9.66 1.76 17.49
N ALA A 47 10.12 2.34 16.37
CA ALA A 47 11.51 2.28 15.95
C ALA A 47 12.46 2.85 17.02
N GLU A 48 12.11 4.02 17.57
CA GLU A 48 12.90 4.66 18.63
C GLU A 48 12.93 3.80 19.90
N LEU A 49 11.81 3.22 20.31
CA LEU A 49 11.72 2.39 21.52
C LEU A 49 12.42 1.03 21.38
N LEU A 50 12.38 0.41 20.20
CA LEU A 50 12.97 -0.91 19.95
C LEU A 50 14.46 -0.83 19.60
N HIS A 51 14.89 0.22 18.91
CA HIS A 51 16.21 0.30 18.28
C HIS A 51 16.96 1.61 18.56
N GLY A 52 16.36 2.56 19.27
CA GLY A 52 17.00 3.82 19.66
C GLY A 52 17.20 4.82 18.53
N ARG A 53 16.54 4.63 17.38
CA ARG A 53 16.64 5.50 16.19
C ARG A 53 15.28 5.60 15.48
N GLY A 54 15.09 6.67 14.71
CA GLY A 54 13.90 6.82 13.86
C GLY A 54 13.83 5.75 12.77
N PHE A 55 12.63 5.45 12.28
CA PHE A 55 12.37 4.33 11.37
C PHE A 55 13.22 4.39 10.08
N LEU A 56 13.42 5.59 9.51
CA LEU A 56 14.20 5.80 8.29
C LEU A 56 15.72 5.61 8.48
N GLU A 57 16.20 5.57 9.73
CA GLU A 57 17.62 5.38 10.05
C GLU A 57 17.98 3.92 10.36
N LEU A 58 16.98 3.04 10.40
CA LEU A 58 17.13 1.62 10.69
C LEU A 58 17.67 0.84 9.49
N ALA A 59 18.35 -0.28 9.77
CA ALA A 59 18.66 -1.26 8.73
C ALA A 59 17.36 -1.94 8.23
N PRO A 60 17.31 -2.45 6.99
CA PRO A 60 16.11 -3.07 6.42
C PRO A 60 15.49 -4.14 7.33
N GLU A 61 16.31 -5.00 7.94
CA GLU A 61 15.83 -6.07 8.82
C GLU A 61 15.19 -5.54 10.11
N GLN A 62 15.61 -4.36 10.57
CA GLN A 62 15.03 -3.68 11.73
C GLN A 62 13.73 -2.96 11.34
N GLN A 63 13.65 -2.40 10.13
CA GLN A 63 12.40 -1.85 9.60
C GLN A 63 11.33 -2.94 9.51
N ASP A 64 11.68 -4.10 8.96
CA ASP A 64 10.80 -5.28 8.90
C ASP A 64 10.36 -5.73 10.29
N ALA A 65 11.26 -5.77 11.26
CA ALA A 65 10.93 -6.13 12.64
C ALA A 65 9.90 -5.17 13.26
N VAL A 66 10.02 -3.86 13.01
CA VAL A 66 9.03 -2.87 13.45
C VAL A 66 7.68 -3.10 12.76
N LEU A 67 7.67 -3.28 11.44
CA LEU A 67 6.44 -3.52 10.67
C LEU A 67 5.73 -4.80 11.12
N HIS A 68 6.47 -5.88 11.37
CA HIS A 68 5.92 -7.11 11.93
C HIS A 68 5.35 -6.93 13.33
N ALA A 69 5.99 -6.14 14.20
CA ALA A 69 5.45 -5.84 15.52
C ALA A 69 4.12 -5.06 15.43
N VAL A 70 4.01 -4.13 14.47
CA VAL A 70 2.79 -3.33 14.25
C VAL A 70 1.67 -4.23 13.73
N GLN A 71 1.98 -5.07 12.74
CA GLN A 71 1.06 -6.08 12.20
C GLN A 71 0.56 -7.04 13.30
N ALA A 72 1.45 -7.49 14.19
CA ALA A 72 1.11 -8.39 15.29
C ALA A 72 0.42 -7.69 16.48
N GLY A 73 0.33 -6.36 16.49
CA GLY A 73 -0.21 -5.59 17.61
C GLY A 73 0.69 -5.61 18.86
N SER A 74 1.98 -5.92 18.70
CA SER A 74 2.97 -5.97 19.77
C SER A 74 3.95 -4.79 19.77
N ALA A 75 3.82 -3.88 18.80
CA ALA A 75 4.65 -2.69 18.68
C ALA A 75 4.52 -1.79 19.93
N PRO A 76 5.64 -1.36 20.55
CA PRO A 76 5.59 -0.46 21.69
C PRO A 76 5.34 0.98 21.24
N GLY A 77 4.66 1.78 22.06
CA GLY A 77 4.42 3.20 21.79
C GLY A 77 3.07 3.66 22.30
N ASP A 78 3.03 4.85 22.89
CA ASP A 78 1.79 5.44 23.42
C ASP A 78 0.76 5.73 22.32
N ILE A 79 1.22 5.97 21.08
CA ILE A 79 0.32 6.20 19.94
C ILE A 79 -0.60 5.00 19.71
N TRP A 80 -0.11 3.77 19.88
CA TRP A 80 -0.88 2.55 19.70
C TRP A 80 -1.99 2.34 20.74
N GLN A 81 -2.00 3.14 21.81
CA GLN A 81 -3.13 3.20 22.75
C GLN A 81 -4.30 4.03 22.21
N THR A 82 -4.07 4.83 21.17
CA THR A 82 -5.08 5.70 20.53
C THR A 82 -5.53 5.18 19.17
N VAL A 83 -4.66 4.48 18.44
CA VAL A 83 -4.95 3.88 17.16
C VAL A 83 -4.55 2.40 17.19
N PRO A 84 -5.46 1.44 16.92
CA PRO A 84 -5.11 0.03 16.92
C PRO A 84 -4.07 -0.29 15.82
N ALA A 85 -2.86 -0.68 16.23
CA ALA A 85 -1.74 -0.95 15.32
C ALA A 85 -2.08 -1.94 14.18
N PRO A 86 -2.75 -3.09 14.43
CA PRO A 86 -3.10 -4.01 13.36
C PRO A 86 -4.08 -3.42 12.35
N ARG A 87 -5.04 -2.59 12.80
CA ARG A 87 -6.02 -1.95 11.91
C ARG A 87 -5.37 -0.91 11.02
N PHE A 88 -4.47 -0.10 11.59
CA PHE A 88 -3.69 0.84 10.78
C PHE A 88 -2.84 0.10 9.75
N PHE A 89 -2.19 -1.01 10.13
CA PHE A 89 -1.40 -1.82 9.20
C PHE A 89 -2.26 -2.39 8.07
N GLU A 90 -3.45 -2.92 8.38
CA GLU A 90 -4.40 -3.44 7.39
C GLU A 90 -4.84 -2.34 6.39
N GLU A 91 -5.23 -1.15 6.88
CA GLU A 91 -5.61 -0.03 6.01
C GLU A 91 -4.45 0.41 5.11
N MET A 92 -3.24 0.57 5.67
CA MET A 92 -2.06 0.97 4.91
C MET A 92 -1.71 -0.08 3.85
N LEU A 93 -1.78 -1.36 4.18
CA LEU A 93 -1.53 -2.46 3.24
C LEU A 93 -2.57 -2.48 2.13
N ALA A 94 -3.86 -2.33 2.45
CA ALA A 94 -4.94 -2.30 1.48
C ALA A 94 -4.74 -1.12 0.51
N GLU A 95 -4.56 0.09 1.03
CA GLU A 95 -4.40 1.29 0.21
C GLU A 95 -3.15 1.22 -0.69
N MET A 96 -2.00 0.75 -0.17
CA MET A 96 -0.80 0.58 -0.99
C MET A 96 -1.02 -0.47 -2.09
N THR A 97 -1.69 -1.57 -1.79
CA THR A 97 -1.97 -2.66 -2.74
C THR A 97 -2.91 -2.18 -3.86
N GLU A 98 -3.99 -1.49 -3.49
CA GLU A 98 -4.95 -0.94 -4.44
C GLU A 98 -4.32 0.12 -5.33
N THR A 99 -3.56 1.05 -4.74
CA THR A 99 -2.84 2.10 -5.47
C THR A 99 -1.84 1.48 -6.46
N TYR A 100 -1.15 0.41 -6.06
CA TYR A 100 -0.22 -0.30 -6.93
C TYR A 100 -0.93 -0.93 -8.13
N TYR A 101 -1.95 -1.75 -7.89
CA TYR A 101 -2.65 -2.48 -8.96
C TYR A 101 -3.63 -1.62 -9.77
N ALA A 102 -3.90 -0.39 -9.35
CA ALA A 102 -4.56 0.61 -10.19
C ALA A 102 -3.65 1.12 -11.34
N HIS A 103 -2.34 0.91 -11.25
CA HIS A 103 -1.39 1.38 -12.25
C HIS A 103 -1.29 0.42 -13.45
N PRO A 104 -1.35 0.91 -14.72
CA PRO A 104 -1.30 0.04 -15.90
C PRO A 104 -0.06 -0.88 -15.97
N LEU A 105 1.10 -0.40 -15.55
CA LEU A 105 2.32 -1.24 -15.51
C LEU A 105 2.23 -2.39 -14.51
N ALA A 106 1.59 -2.19 -13.35
CA ALA A 106 1.37 -3.27 -12.39
C ALA A 106 0.37 -4.29 -12.90
N GLN A 107 -0.61 -3.84 -13.68
CA GLN A 107 -1.59 -4.71 -14.33
C GLN A 107 -0.94 -5.57 -15.41
N GLU A 108 -0.06 -5.00 -16.24
CA GLU A 108 0.73 -5.75 -17.22
C GLU A 108 1.57 -6.86 -16.57
N GLU A 109 2.17 -6.60 -15.40
CA GLU A 109 2.96 -7.58 -14.64
C GLU A 109 2.18 -8.83 -14.25
N ILE A 110 0.88 -8.70 -14.01
CA ILE A 110 -0.03 -9.82 -13.69
C ILE A 110 -0.77 -10.36 -14.92
N GLY A 111 -0.42 -9.88 -16.11
CA GLY A 111 -1.07 -10.26 -17.37
C GLY A 111 -2.48 -9.70 -17.53
N TYR A 112 -2.85 -8.67 -16.77
CA TYR A 112 -4.12 -7.97 -16.96
C TYR A 112 -4.01 -6.98 -18.11
N VAL A 113 -4.86 -7.18 -19.12
CA VAL A 113 -4.86 -6.45 -20.39
C VAL A 113 -6.11 -5.57 -20.57
N GLY A 114 -6.88 -5.36 -19.49
CA GLY A 114 -8.15 -4.63 -19.51
C GLY A 114 -8.06 -3.12 -19.75
N MET A 115 -6.86 -2.53 -19.78
CA MET A 115 -6.64 -1.11 -20.12
C MET A 115 -6.61 -0.83 -21.62
N ALA A 116 -6.82 -1.86 -22.43
CA ALA A 116 -6.53 -1.86 -23.85
C ALA A 116 -7.78 -1.64 -24.73
N ASP A 117 -8.64 -0.70 -24.33
CA ASP A 117 -9.86 -0.30 -25.05
C ASP A 117 -9.57 0.18 -26.49
N VAL A 118 -8.34 0.64 -26.74
CA VAL A 118 -7.83 0.99 -28.07
C VAL A 118 -6.45 0.34 -28.25
N PRO A 119 -6.22 -0.46 -29.30
CA PRO A 119 -7.10 -0.78 -30.42
C PRO A 119 -8.10 -1.94 -30.17
N GLY A 120 -9.08 -1.80 -29.26
CA GLY A 120 -10.22 -2.72 -29.11
C GLY A 120 -9.86 -4.20 -28.92
N TRP A 121 -10.87 -5.08 -29.00
CA TRP A 121 -10.68 -6.54 -29.00
C TRP A 121 -11.28 -7.09 -30.30
N ALA A 122 -10.46 -7.61 -31.20
CA ALA A 122 -10.85 -8.16 -32.49
C ALA A 122 -10.92 -9.69 -32.47
N LYS A 123 -10.07 -10.34 -31.65
CA LYS A 123 -10.04 -11.78 -31.43
C LYS A 123 -11.03 -12.16 -30.32
N ILE A 124 -12.12 -12.84 -30.68
CA ILE A 124 -13.24 -13.20 -29.78
C ILE A 124 -13.47 -14.72 -29.71
N GLY A 125 -12.69 -15.52 -30.44
CA GLY A 125 -12.74 -16.97 -30.37
C GLY A 125 -12.14 -17.53 -29.07
N LEU A 126 -12.51 -18.77 -28.73
CA LEU A 126 -11.99 -19.44 -27.54
C LEU A 126 -10.46 -19.59 -27.65
N ASN A 127 -9.73 -19.06 -26.67
CA ASN A 127 -8.27 -19.06 -26.60
C ASN A 127 -7.56 -18.28 -27.74
N GLU A 128 -8.27 -17.40 -28.45
CA GLU A 128 -7.61 -16.45 -29.34
C GLU A 128 -7.07 -15.28 -28.51
N LYS A 129 -5.78 -14.97 -28.67
CA LYS A 129 -5.10 -13.88 -27.97
C LYS A 129 -4.65 -12.81 -28.95
N GLU A 130 -4.89 -11.54 -28.66
CA GLU A 130 -4.31 -10.42 -29.39
C GLU A 130 -2.78 -10.46 -29.32
N ASP A 131 -2.11 -9.87 -30.32
CA ASP A 131 -0.64 -9.91 -30.39
C ASP A 131 0.03 -9.18 -29.22
N ARG A 132 -0.73 -8.33 -28.51
CA ARG A 132 -0.33 -7.60 -27.30
C ARG A 132 -0.57 -8.38 -26.01
N GLU A 133 -1.31 -9.49 -26.05
CA GLU A 133 -1.53 -10.31 -24.87
C GLU A 133 -0.29 -11.15 -24.55
N PRO A 134 0.02 -11.35 -23.25
CA PRO A 134 1.17 -12.14 -22.85
C PRO A 134 1.03 -13.63 -23.21
N GLU A 135 2.14 -14.25 -23.61
CA GLU A 135 2.23 -15.71 -23.74
C GLU A 135 2.20 -16.37 -22.35
N GLU A 136 1.57 -17.54 -22.27
CA GLU A 136 1.60 -18.35 -21.04
C GLU A 136 3.02 -18.86 -20.79
N ARG A 137 3.49 -18.73 -19.55
CA ARG A 137 4.78 -19.26 -19.09
C ARG A 137 4.68 -20.74 -18.72
#